data_AF-A0A4P8KSS4-F1
#
_entry.id   AF-A0A4P8KSS4-F1
#
_cell.length_a   1.000
_cell.length_b   1.000
_cell.length_c   1.000
_cell.angle_alpha   90.00
_cell.angle_beta   90.00
_cell.angle_gamma   90.00
#
_symmetry.space_group_name_H-M   'P 1'
#
loop_
_entity.id
_entity.type
_entity.pdbx_description
1 polymer ?
#
loop_
_entity_poly.entity_id
_entity_poly.type
_entity_poly.pdbx_seq_one_letter_code
_entity_poly.pdbx_strand_id
1 'polypeptide(L)'
;MVNGSERRARPRPRLGGLLALSCVGLLVFGASAPAAAADEDGQWWYQAYGVADVHAEGWTGKGVKIAVVDTQINPDLPDFQGADLTVADGSACAGDDPSSSVASAGAQHGSTVTAMLIGNGAGVAGTKGIVPDASVTFYGVGATADCEPLPEVAESKLTPIMWMVKRALDDGADIVSVSMVTGEGGLPDDLVLAEAAAKKVPVVAGNPNDTFKEGAFPAGLNSVVGVSAVGSDQKLPIGALGVENQVTDTTVVAPGVDLATIGDGADPGSWGVSGRATGTSLATPLVAGILAAAKQKYPDATGDQLIQSLIHNTGPEDHELQYSDTDGYGYGVASLRHTLSKDPTQYEDVNPLLNKGAGPTQADIDEAAAALSSPAPSEQPAPGGANALMPVLIGVGVGIAVLIIAGVIVTVVLVRRSNRTQRKGQS
;
A
#
# COMPACT_ATOMS: atom_id res chain seq x y z
N MET A 1 7.02 -81.86 13.48
CA MET A 1 6.62 -83.21 13.01
C MET A 1 5.32 -83.03 12.24
N VAL A 2 5.38 -83.17 10.91
CA VAL A 2 4.78 -84.27 10.12
C VAL A 2 3.24 -84.21 10.13
N ASN A 3 2.46 -84.37 9.06
CA ASN A 3 2.53 -84.35 7.59
C ASN A 3 1.14 -84.86 7.12
N GLY A 4 0.72 -84.60 5.88
CA GLY A 4 -0.34 -85.35 5.19
C GLY A 4 -1.77 -84.83 5.39
N SER A 5 -2.48 -84.20 4.44
CA SER A 5 -2.69 -84.44 3.01
C SER A 5 -3.33 -85.80 2.68
N GLU A 6 -4.58 -85.78 2.19
CA GLU A 6 -5.00 -86.74 1.17
C GLU A 6 -5.85 -86.06 0.08
N ARG A 7 -5.54 -86.47 -1.15
CA ARG A 7 -5.97 -85.95 -2.45
C ARG A 7 -6.93 -86.94 -3.10
N ARG A 8 -7.80 -86.48 -3.98
CA ARG A 8 -8.21 -87.22 -5.21
C ARG A 8 -8.41 -86.19 -6.34
N ALA A 9 -7.49 -86.03 -7.31
CA ALA A 9 -7.23 -86.84 -8.51
C ALA A 9 -8.45 -86.85 -9.48
N ARG A 10 -8.51 -85.92 -10.46
CA ARG A 10 -8.05 -85.99 -11.89
C ARG A 10 -8.97 -86.85 -12.79
N PRO A 11 -9.33 -86.37 -14.02
CA PRO A 11 -8.38 -86.39 -15.15
C PRO A 11 -8.40 -85.19 -16.12
N ARG A 12 -7.23 -84.96 -16.73
CA ARG A 12 -6.94 -84.26 -18.01
C ARG A 12 -6.90 -85.33 -19.13
N PRO A 13 -6.88 -85.06 -20.47
CA PRO A 13 -6.29 -83.88 -21.16
C PRO A 13 -7.11 -83.38 -22.39
N ARG A 14 -6.79 -82.24 -23.02
CA ARG A 14 -5.91 -82.16 -24.21
C ARG A 14 -5.55 -80.71 -24.53
N LEU A 15 -4.37 -80.57 -25.10
CA LEU A 15 -3.56 -79.38 -25.36
C LEU A 15 -3.90 -78.78 -26.73
N GLY A 16 -3.85 -77.44 -26.87
CA GLY A 16 -3.68 -76.80 -28.17
C GLY A 16 -4.02 -75.30 -28.20
N GLY A 17 -3.01 -74.45 -28.43
CA GLY A 17 -3.17 -73.13 -29.05
C GLY A 17 -3.04 -71.92 -28.13
N LEU A 18 -2.06 -71.06 -28.41
CA LEU A 18 -1.63 -69.87 -27.67
C LEU A 18 -2.41 -68.58 -28.04
N LEU A 19 -2.31 -67.63 -27.11
CA LEU A 19 -2.32 -66.15 -27.25
C LEU A 19 -3.64 -65.37 -27.46
N ALA A 20 -3.99 -64.66 -26.37
CA ALA A 20 -3.96 -63.18 -26.27
C ALA A 20 -5.25 -62.36 -26.52
N LEU A 21 -5.42 -61.38 -25.59
CA LEU A 21 -6.32 -60.21 -25.61
C LEU A 21 -7.84 -60.51 -25.56
N SER A 22 -8.74 -59.74 -24.94
CA SER A 22 -8.77 -58.58 -24.05
C SER A 22 -10.27 -58.32 -23.82
N CYS A 23 -10.59 -57.31 -22.99
CA CYS A 23 -11.88 -56.59 -22.92
C CYS A 23 -12.88 -57.07 -21.86
N VAL A 24 -12.66 -56.58 -20.64
CA VAL A 24 -13.78 -56.09 -19.82
C VAL A 24 -13.63 -54.57 -19.76
N GLY A 25 -14.53 -53.86 -20.45
CA GLY A 25 -14.71 -52.41 -20.34
C GLY A 25 -15.37 -52.06 -19.00
N LEU A 26 -14.83 -51.06 -18.29
CA LEU A 26 -15.38 -49.69 -18.09
C LEU A 26 -16.78 -49.68 -17.43
N LEU A 27 -17.02 -48.93 -16.36
CA LEU A 27 -16.88 -47.46 -16.29
C LEU A 27 -16.63 -47.01 -14.84
N VAL A 28 -15.53 -46.30 -14.60
CA VAL A 28 -15.39 -45.38 -13.47
C VAL A 28 -15.41 -43.98 -14.08
N PHE A 29 -16.53 -43.28 -13.94
CA PHE A 29 -16.57 -41.83 -14.17
C PHE A 29 -15.93 -41.15 -12.96
N GLY A 30 -14.60 -41.13 -12.92
CA GLY A 30 -13.88 -40.13 -12.15
C GLY A 30 -13.85 -38.87 -12.99
N ALA A 31 -14.70 -37.88 -12.68
CA ALA A 31 -14.45 -36.53 -13.12
C ALA A 31 -13.18 -36.06 -12.41
N SER A 32 -12.02 -36.28 -13.03
CA SER A 32 -10.83 -35.52 -12.71
C SER A 32 -11.19 -34.06 -12.97
N ALA A 33 -11.31 -33.28 -11.89
CA ALA A 33 -11.26 -31.83 -11.99
C ALA A 33 -10.05 -31.48 -12.89
N PRO A 34 -10.20 -30.56 -13.86
CA PRO A 34 -9.04 -30.14 -14.62
C PRO A 34 -8.00 -29.67 -13.60
N ALA A 35 -6.80 -30.25 -13.65
CA ALA A 35 -5.66 -29.61 -13.01
C ALA A 35 -5.70 -28.16 -13.48
N ALA A 36 -5.81 -27.21 -12.54
CA ALA A 36 -5.79 -25.80 -12.86
C ALA A 36 -4.62 -25.60 -13.84
N ALA A 37 -4.93 -25.16 -15.06
CA ALA A 37 -3.89 -24.85 -16.02
C ALA A 37 -2.93 -23.91 -15.30
N ALA A 38 -1.62 -24.21 -15.36
CA ALA A 38 -0.63 -23.27 -14.87
C ALA A 38 -0.96 -21.94 -15.55
N ASP A 39 -1.24 -20.93 -14.74
CA ASP A 39 -1.65 -19.65 -15.26
C ASP A 39 -0.45 -19.01 -15.97
N GLU A 40 -0.46 -19.11 -17.30
CA GLU A 40 0.69 -18.75 -18.12
C GLU A 40 0.97 -17.24 -18.08
N ASP A 41 -0.03 -16.42 -17.75
CA ASP A 41 0.10 -14.96 -17.69
C ASP A 41 0.57 -14.43 -16.33
N GLY A 42 0.61 -15.26 -15.28
CA GLY A 42 1.10 -14.88 -13.95
C GLY A 42 0.15 -13.96 -13.17
N GLN A 43 -1.12 -13.92 -13.51
CA GLN A 43 -2.17 -13.14 -12.85
C GLN A 43 -3.27 -14.01 -12.23
N TRP A 44 -2.93 -15.21 -11.78
CA TRP A 44 -3.88 -16.23 -11.28
C TRP A 44 -4.77 -15.72 -10.15
N TRP A 45 -4.26 -14.74 -9.39
CA TRP A 45 -4.98 -14.02 -8.34
C TRP A 45 -6.26 -13.36 -8.86
N TYR A 46 -6.28 -12.89 -10.12
CA TYR A 46 -7.42 -12.21 -10.73
C TYR A 46 -8.62 -13.15 -10.85
N GLN A 47 -8.37 -14.40 -11.26
CA GLN A 47 -9.38 -15.45 -11.26
C GLN A 47 -9.70 -15.94 -9.84
N ALA A 48 -8.69 -16.16 -9.01
CA ALA A 48 -8.87 -16.66 -7.63
C ALA A 48 -9.77 -15.75 -6.80
N TYR A 49 -9.67 -14.44 -6.99
CA TYR A 49 -10.53 -13.44 -6.35
C TYR A 49 -11.84 -13.16 -7.08
N GLY A 50 -12.04 -13.71 -8.29
CA GLY A 50 -13.23 -13.43 -9.09
C GLY A 50 -13.38 -11.94 -9.43
N VAL A 51 -12.26 -11.26 -9.69
CA VAL A 51 -12.21 -9.80 -9.86
C VAL A 51 -13.13 -9.34 -11.00
N ALA A 52 -13.20 -10.09 -12.10
CA ALA A 52 -14.10 -9.79 -13.22
C ALA A 52 -15.58 -9.72 -12.80
N ASP A 53 -16.02 -10.63 -11.93
CA ASP A 53 -17.41 -10.64 -11.45
C ASP A 53 -17.67 -9.43 -10.54
N VAL A 54 -16.72 -9.11 -9.66
CA VAL A 54 -16.78 -7.96 -8.76
C VAL A 54 -16.83 -6.64 -9.54
N HIS A 55 -16.07 -6.53 -10.63
CA HIS A 55 -16.16 -5.39 -11.55
C HIS A 55 -17.50 -5.35 -12.28
N ALA A 56 -18.02 -6.49 -12.73
CA ALA A 56 -19.33 -6.57 -13.38
C ALA A 56 -20.49 -6.19 -12.45
N GLU A 57 -20.32 -6.38 -11.14
CA GLU A 57 -21.23 -5.89 -10.11
C GLU A 57 -21.10 -4.37 -9.84
N GLY A 58 -20.05 -3.72 -10.37
CA GLY A 58 -19.80 -2.28 -10.26
C GLY A 58 -18.79 -1.88 -9.18
N TRP A 59 -18.12 -2.84 -8.53
CA TRP A 59 -17.15 -2.58 -7.48
C TRP A 59 -15.73 -2.52 -8.07
N THR A 60 -15.35 -1.34 -8.56
CA THR A 60 -14.08 -1.06 -9.25
C THR A 60 -13.15 -0.14 -8.46
N GLY A 61 -13.49 0.19 -7.21
CA GLY A 61 -12.79 1.16 -6.36
C GLY A 61 -13.15 2.62 -6.62
N LYS A 62 -14.11 2.89 -7.50
CA LYS A 62 -14.50 4.25 -7.87
C LYS A 62 -14.84 5.12 -6.66
N GLY A 63 -14.16 6.27 -6.55
CA GLY A 63 -14.37 7.24 -5.48
C GLY A 63 -13.63 6.94 -4.18
N VAL A 64 -12.81 5.89 -4.15
CA VAL A 64 -11.90 5.56 -3.05
C VAL A 64 -10.50 6.06 -3.39
N LYS A 65 -9.85 6.72 -2.42
CA LYS A 65 -8.48 7.22 -2.53
C LYS A 65 -7.50 6.25 -1.89
N ILE A 66 -6.54 5.78 -2.67
CA ILE A 66 -5.50 4.87 -2.18
C ILE A 66 -4.15 5.57 -2.28
N ALA A 67 -3.43 5.66 -1.17
CA ALA A 67 -2.04 6.06 -1.18
C ALA A 67 -1.14 4.83 -1.35
N VAL A 68 -0.22 4.88 -2.31
CA VAL A 68 0.83 3.86 -2.48
C VAL A 68 2.14 4.45 -2.00
N VAL A 69 2.74 3.89 -0.96
CA VAL A 69 4.08 4.25 -0.49
C VAL A 69 5.06 3.19 -0.99
N ASP A 70 5.90 3.57 -1.95
CA ASP A 70 6.93 2.70 -2.52
C ASP A 70 8.18 3.53 -2.89
N THR A 71 9.15 2.94 -3.58
CA THR A 71 10.42 3.57 -3.94
C THR A 71 10.28 4.66 -5.01
N GLN A 72 10.01 4.25 -6.26
CA GLN A 72 9.82 5.10 -7.44
C GLN A 72 8.77 4.47 -8.37
N ILE A 73 8.27 5.25 -9.33
CA ILE A 73 7.30 4.79 -10.33
C ILE A 73 7.62 5.39 -11.71
N ASN A 74 7.24 4.70 -12.78
CA ASN A 74 7.09 5.30 -14.10
C ASN A 74 5.58 5.49 -14.42
N PRO A 75 5.01 6.69 -14.22
CA PRO A 75 3.59 6.91 -14.44
C PRO A 75 3.19 6.95 -15.92
N ASP A 76 4.16 7.06 -16.84
CA ASP A 76 3.91 7.18 -18.28
C ASP A 76 3.70 5.82 -18.98
N LEU A 77 3.73 4.71 -18.22
CA LEU A 77 3.57 3.37 -18.76
C LEU A 77 2.17 3.16 -19.37
N PRO A 78 2.05 2.33 -20.44
CA PRO A 78 0.76 2.00 -21.05
C PRO A 78 -0.27 1.45 -20.06
N ASP A 79 0.20 0.76 -19.02
CA ASP A 79 -0.57 0.16 -17.93
C ASP A 79 -1.45 1.19 -17.19
N PHE A 80 -1.04 2.46 -17.15
CA PHE A 80 -1.72 3.55 -16.42
C PHE A 80 -2.53 4.48 -17.32
N GLN A 81 -2.56 4.25 -18.64
CA GLN A 81 -3.33 5.09 -19.56
C GLN A 81 -4.82 5.05 -19.20
N GLY A 82 -5.37 6.22 -18.87
CA GLY A 82 -6.77 6.39 -18.47
C GLY A 82 -7.07 6.10 -16.99
N ALA A 83 -6.08 5.67 -16.21
CA ALA A 83 -6.22 5.52 -14.77
C ALA A 83 -6.09 6.88 -14.06
N ASP A 84 -6.69 6.99 -12.86
CA ASP A 84 -6.54 8.16 -12.00
C ASP A 84 -5.30 7.99 -11.11
N LEU A 85 -4.13 8.25 -11.69
CA LEU A 85 -2.83 8.16 -11.03
C LEU A 85 -2.20 9.54 -10.88
N THR A 86 -1.86 9.90 -9.66
CA THR A 86 -1.04 11.08 -9.33
C THR A 86 0.25 10.64 -8.64
N VAL A 87 1.38 11.28 -8.95
CA VAL A 87 2.63 11.13 -8.19
C VAL A 87 2.79 12.35 -7.31
N ALA A 88 2.89 12.16 -5.99
CA ALA A 88 3.09 13.24 -5.03
C ALA A 88 4.48 13.89 -5.23
N ASP A 89 4.55 15.20 -5.05
CA ASP A 89 5.81 15.94 -5.18
C ASP A 89 6.81 15.54 -4.09
N GLY A 90 8.09 15.42 -4.47
CA GLY A 90 9.20 15.15 -3.55
C GLY A 90 9.26 13.72 -3.01
N SER A 91 10.46 13.34 -2.55
CA SER A 91 10.76 12.03 -1.95
C SER A 91 11.03 12.15 -0.44
N ALA A 92 11.26 11.02 0.24
CA ALA A 92 11.68 11.05 1.65
C ALA A 92 13.21 11.00 1.78
N CYS A 93 13.86 10.28 0.85
CA CYS A 93 15.29 10.16 0.74
C CYS A 93 15.84 11.10 -0.33
N ALA A 94 17.01 11.67 -0.09
CA ALA A 94 17.77 12.37 -1.11
C ALA A 94 18.09 11.44 -2.28
N GLY A 95 18.05 11.97 -3.49
CA GLY A 95 18.25 11.20 -4.71
C GLY A 95 17.34 11.68 -5.83
N ASP A 96 17.02 10.75 -6.73
CA ASP A 96 16.17 11.02 -7.89
C ASP A 96 14.70 11.22 -7.50
N ASP A 97 13.97 11.89 -8.37
CA ASP A 97 12.53 12.14 -8.24
C ASP A 97 11.73 10.83 -8.09
N PRO A 98 10.58 10.88 -7.39
CA PRO A 98 9.70 9.70 -7.24
C PRO A 98 9.19 9.18 -8.59
N SER A 99 9.10 10.04 -9.61
CA SER A 99 8.80 9.66 -10.99
C SER A 99 10.08 9.49 -11.80
N SER A 100 10.24 8.32 -12.43
CA SER A 100 11.46 8.00 -13.19
C SER A 100 11.14 7.27 -14.49
N SER A 101 11.76 7.72 -15.58
CA SER A 101 11.75 7.00 -16.87
C SER A 101 12.79 5.88 -16.93
N VAL A 102 13.71 5.81 -15.97
CA VAL A 102 14.71 4.74 -15.88
C VAL A 102 14.05 3.52 -15.27
N ALA A 103 14.18 2.37 -15.92
CA ALA A 103 13.70 1.10 -15.40
C ALA A 103 14.63 0.57 -14.29
N SER A 104 14.83 1.33 -13.22
CA SER A 104 15.51 0.81 -12.03
C SER A 104 14.67 -0.28 -11.37
N ALA A 105 15.29 -1.13 -10.54
CA ALA A 105 14.53 -2.15 -9.81
C ALA A 105 13.41 -1.53 -8.95
N GLY A 106 13.67 -0.38 -8.31
CA GLY A 106 12.68 0.36 -7.54
C GLY A 106 11.52 0.88 -8.40
N ALA A 107 11.82 1.51 -9.54
CA ALA A 107 10.77 2.00 -10.43
C ALA A 107 9.90 0.86 -11.00
N GLN A 108 10.51 -0.28 -11.34
CA GLN A 108 9.79 -1.48 -11.77
C GLN A 108 8.88 -2.02 -10.66
N HIS A 109 9.37 -2.05 -9.41
CA HIS A 109 8.61 -2.49 -8.25
C HIS A 109 7.39 -1.59 -7.97
N GLY A 110 7.61 -0.28 -7.83
CA GLY A 110 6.52 0.68 -7.57
C GLY A 110 5.50 0.75 -8.69
N SER A 111 5.93 0.61 -9.95
CA SER A 111 5.01 0.50 -11.09
C SER A 111 4.20 -0.81 -11.05
N THR A 112 4.83 -1.93 -10.69
CA THR A 112 4.14 -3.23 -10.58
C THR A 112 3.06 -3.20 -9.51
N VAL A 113 3.37 -2.80 -8.28
CA VAL A 113 2.39 -2.80 -7.17
C VAL A 113 1.25 -1.81 -7.42
N THR A 114 1.54 -0.68 -8.09
CA THR A 114 0.52 0.29 -8.49
C THR A 114 -0.38 -0.27 -9.60
N ALA A 115 0.18 -0.99 -10.58
CA ALA A 115 -0.60 -1.64 -11.64
C ALA A 115 -1.48 -2.78 -11.10
N MET A 116 -1.09 -3.46 -10.02
CA MET A 116 -1.96 -4.44 -9.35
C MET A 116 -3.22 -3.80 -8.75
N LEU A 117 -3.17 -2.51 -8.39
CA LEU A 117 -4.34 -1.74 -7.97
C LEU A 117 -5.16 -1.24 -9.17
N ILE A 118 -4.52 -0.50 -10.09
CA ILE A 118 -5.22 0.32 -11.09
C ILE A 118 -4.83 0.05 -12.56
N GLY A 119 -4.11 -1.04 -12.83
CA GLY A 119 -3.67 -1.38 -14.18
C GLY A 119 -4.84 -1.63 -15.14
N ASN A 120 -4.76 -1.09 -16.35
CA ASN A 120 -5.82 -1.21 -17.36
C ASN A 120 -5.77 -2.53 -18.17
N GLY A 121 -4.85 -3.45 -17.84
CA GLY A 121 -4.64 -4.70 -18.57
C GLY A 121 -3.82 -4.57 -19.86
N ALA A 122 -3.30 -3.39 -20.19
CA ALA A 122 -2.35 -3.17 -21.26
C ALA A 122 -0.90 -3.37 -20.77
N GLY A 123 0.08 -2.95 -21.57
CA GLY A 123 1.49 -3.07 -21.22
C GLY A 123 2.05 -4.48 -21.46
N VAL A 124 3.31 -4.66 -21.08
CA VAL A 124 4.06 -5.91 -21.32
C VAL A 124 3.64 -7.03 -20.37
N ALA A 125 3.23 -6.69 -19.14
CA ALA A 125 2.72 -7.64 -18.17
C ALA A 125 1.21 -7.89 -18.32
N GLY A 126 0.48 -6.97 -18.97
CA GLY A 126 -0.97 -7.07 -19.13
C GLY A 126 -1.73 -6.96 -17.81
N THR A 127 -1.15 -6.31 -16.79
CA THR A 127 -1.67 -6.33 -15.41
C THR A 127 -3.03 -5.65 -15.33
N LYS A 128 -4.04 -6.40 -14.91
CA LYS A 128 -5.38 -5.87 -14.64
C LYS A 128 -5.47 -5.51 -13.17
N GLY A 129 -5.85 -4.28 -12.86
CA GLY A 129 -6.01 -3.80 -11.49
C GLY A 129 -7.18 -4.48 -10.78
N ILE A 130 -7.03 -4.75 -9.48
CA ILE A 130 -8.13 -5.21 -8.63
C ILE A 130 -9.22 -4.13 -8.46
N VAL A 131 -8.84 -2.85 -8.49
CA VAL A 131 -9.73 -1.68 -8.36
C VAL A 131 -9.37 -0.59 -9.39
N PRO A 132 -9.64 -0.82 -10.69
CA PRO A 132 -9.14 0.01 -11.79
C PRO A 132 -9.65 1.46 -11.82
N ASP A 133 -10.74 1.77 -11.12
CA ASP A 133 -11.33 3.13 -11.08
C ASP A 133 -11.03 3.87 -9.76
N ALA A 134 -10.19 3.32 -8.89
CA ALA A 134 -9.73 4.02 -7.68
C ALA A 134 -8.81 5.20 -8.03
N SER A 135 -8.84 6.25 -7.21
CA SER A 135 -7.88 7.36 -7.31
C SER A 135 -6.62 6.99 -6.53
N VAL A 136 -5.50 6.81 -7.22
CA VAL A 136 -4.22 6.47 -6.59
C VAL A 136 -3.29 7.67 -6.55
N THR A 137 -2.76 7.97 -5.37
CA THR A 137 -1.60 8.86 -5.21
C THR A 137 -0.38 8.05 -4.79
N PHE A 138 0.68 8.11 -5.60
CA PHE A 138 1.95 7.46 -5.32
C PHE A 138 2.87 8.42 -4.54
N TYR A 139 3.35 7.97 -3.38
CA TYR A 139 4.29 8.67 -2.52
C TYR A 139 5.63 7.93 -2.59
N GLY A 140 6.59 8.52 -3.30
CA GLY A 140 7.92 7.91 -3.43
C GLY A 140 8.77 8.16 -2.20
N VAL A 141 9.32 7.09 -1.63
CA VAL A 141 10.39 7.15 -0.63
C VAL A 141 11.70 7.58 -1.30
N GLY A 142 11.92 7.20 -2.57
CA GLY A 142 13.18 7.36 -3.29
C GLY A 142 13.97 6.04 -3.38
N ALA A 143 15.25 6.13 -3.75
CA ALA A 143 16.14 4.96 -3.77
C ALA A 143 16.59 4.58 -2.35
N THR A 144 16.35 3.33 -1.93
CA THR A 144 16.49 2.92 -0.52
C THR A 144 17.84 2.36 -0.10
N ALA A 145 18.67 1.87 -1.03
CA ALA A 145 19.88 1.13 -0.68
C ALA A 145 20.88 1.95 0.18
N ASP A 146 20.82 3.28 0.10
CA ASP A 146 21.58 4.24 0.90
C ASP A 146 20.72 5.50 1.17
N CYS A 147 19.52 5.31 1.72
CA CYS A 147 18.62 6.45 1.99
C CYS A 147 19.28 7.44 2.96
N GLU A 148 19.59 8.64 2.47
CA GLU A 148 19.89 9.82 3.28
C GLU A 148 18.59 10.65 3.39
N PRO A 149 17.91 10.67 4.55
CA PRO A 149 16.65 11.39 4.69
C PRO A 149 16.80 12.88 4.35
N LEU A 150 15.81 13.46 3.66
CA LEU A 150 15.78 14.90 3.45
C LEU A 150 15.73 15.65 4.79
N PRO A 151 16.22 16.90 4.87
CA PRO A 151 16.30 17.64 6.13
C PRO A 151 14.98 17.69 6.90
N GLU A 152 13.86 17.93 6.23
CA GLU A 152 12.52 17.95 6.81
C GLU A 152 12.10 16.59 7.40
N VAL A 153 12.51 15.49 6.75
CA VAL A 153 12.25 14.12 7.23
C VAL A 153 13.07 13.87 8.49
N ALA A 154 14.37 14.19 8.46
CA ALA A 154 15.25 14.06 9.62
C ALA A 154 14.78 14.92 10.82
N GLU A 155 14.34 16.16 10.56
CA GLU A 155 13.80 17.07 11.58
C GLU A 155 12.50 16.54 12.20
N SER A 156 11.65 15.88 11.41
CA SER A 156 10.42 15.23 11.89
C SER A 156 10.68 14.04 12.82
N LYS A 157 11.87 13.42 12.70
CA LYS A 157 12.27 12.16 13.37
C LYS A 157 11.42 10.94 12.98
N LEU A 158 10.62 11.06 11.93
CA LEU A 158 9.93 9.93 11.31
C LEU A 158 10.90 9.15 10.45
N THR A 159 10.67 7.85 10.31
CA THR A 159 11.32 7.08 9.24
C THR A 159 10.86 7.61 7.87
N PRO A 160 11.68 7.45 6.80
CA PRO A 160 11.29 7.85 5.46
C PRO A 160 9.94 7.28 4.99
N ILE A 161 9.65 6.02 5.35
CA ILE A 161 8.36 5.37 5.07
C ILE A 161 7.24 6.07 5.84
N MET A 162 7.40 6.27 7.14
CA MET A 162 6.33 6.83 7.95
C MET A 162 6.07 8.31 7.68
N TRP A 163 7.09 9.06 7.24
CA TRP A 163 6.92 10.41 6.70
C TRP A 163 5.95 10.42 5.51
N MET A 164 6.07 9.44 4.59
CA MET A 164 5.16 9.33 3.45
C MET A 164 3.76 8.86 3.86
N VAL A 165 3.65 7.97 4.84
CA VAL A 165 2.35 7.61 5.43
C VAL A 165 1.68 8.85 6.03
N LYS A 166 2.42 9.67 6.80
CA LYS A 166 1.88 10.91 7.39
C LYS A 166 1.36 11.87 6.31
N ARG A 167 2.12 12.07 5.23
CA ARG A 167 1.69 12.89 4.09
C ARG A 167 0.42 12.35 3.45
N ALA A 168 0.32 11.04 3.23
CA ALA A 168 -0.88 10.40 2.70
C ALA A 168 -2.12 10.62 3.59
N LEU A 169 -1.96 10.59 4.92
CA LEU A 169 -3.03 10.89 5.87
C LEU A 169 -3.46 12.36 5.86
N ASP A 170 -2.53 13.28 5.59
CA ASP A 170 -2.80 14.71 5.49
C ASP A 170 -3.52 15.06 4.18
N ASP A 171 -3.21 14.34 3.10
CA ASP A 171 -3.87 14.47 1.80
C ASP A 171 -5.24 13.76 1.75
N GLY A 172 -5.61 13.04 2.81
CA GLY A 172 -6.91 12.43 3.00
C GLY A 172 -7.10 11.14 2.20
N ALA A 173 -6.09 10.27 2.21
CA ALA A 173 -6.22 8.89 1.72
C ALA A 173 -7.26 8.11 2.54
N ASP A 174 -8.05 7.27 1.88
CA ASP A 174 -8.97 6.34 2.55
C ASP A 174 -8.24 5.07 3.00
N ILE A 175 -7.20 4.66 2.26
CA ILE A 175 -6.38 3.47 2.51
C ILE A 175 -4.92 3.81 2.16
N VAL A 176 -3.96 3.33 2.96
CA VAL A 176 -2.53 3.43 2.66
C VAL A 176 -1.95 2.04 2.43
N SER A 177 -1.26 1.84 1.31
CA SER A 177 -0.60 0.59 0.93
C SER A 177 0.92 0.79 0.92
N VAL A 178 1.64 0.06 1.76
CA VAL A 178 3.10 0.17 1.95
C VAL A 178 3.76 -1.16 1.57
N SER A 179 4.37 -1.20 0.39
CA SER A 179 4.97 -2.45 -0.14
C SER A 179 6.47 -2.56 0.16
N MET A 180 6.90 -2.02 1.30
CA MET A 180 8.28 -1.88 1.72
C MET A 180 8.42 -2.21 3.21
N VAL A 181 9.60 -2.71 3.59
CA VAL A 181 9.95 -2.97 4.99
C VAL A 181 11.22 -2.22 5.39
N THR A 182 11.34 -1.93 6.68
CA THR A 182 12.54 -1.39 7.32
C THR A 182 12.78 -2.09 8.66
N GLY A 183 14.04 -2.08 9.11
CA GLY A 183 14.43 -2.52 10.45
C GLY A 183 14.38 -1.39 11.49
N GLU A 184 14.07 -0.17 11.07
CA GLU A 184 14.05 1.02 11.90
C GLU A 184 12.62 1.44 12.27
N GLY A 185 12.45 2.03 13.44
CA GLY A 185 11.17 2.54 13.92
C GLY A 185 11.33 3.21 15.28
N GLY A 186 10.29 3.90 15.74
CA GLY A 186 10.29 4.53 17.05
C GLY A 186 8.99 5.25 17.35
N LEU A 187 8.92 5.84 18.55
CA LEU A 187 7.70 6.50 19.05
C LEU A 187 7.07 7.52 18.07
N PRO A 188 7.83 8.35 17.32
CA PRO A 188 7.21 9.24 16.33
C PRO A 188 6.40 8.49 15.27
N ASP A 189 6.88 7.32 14.83
CA ASP A 189 6.17 6.51 13.84
C ASP A 189 4.88 5.91 14.42
N ASP A 190 4.94 5.46 15.68
CA ASP A 190 3.78 4.94 16.40
C ASP A 190 2.66 5.97 16.50
N LEU A 191 2.99 7.25 16.70
CA LEU A 191 2.02 8.34 16.76
C LEU A 191 1.37 8.64 15.40
N VAL A 192 2.08 8.45 14.29
CA VAL A 192 1.47 8.55 12.95
C VAL A 192 0.47 7.42 12.73
N LEU A 193 0.79 6.20 13.18
CA LEU A 193 -0.15 5.08 13.13
C LEU A 193 -1.34 5.28 14.07
N ALA A 194 -1.14 5.89 15.24
CA ALA A 194 -2.23 6.30 16.11
C ALA A 194 -3.16 7.32 15.42
N GLU A 195 -2.61 8.29 14.70
CA GLU A 195 -3.38 9.23 13.88
C GLU A 195 -4.16 8.51 12.77
N ALA A 196 -3.54 7.55 12.06
CA ALA A 196 -4.21 6.75 11.04
C ALA A 196 -5.42 6.00 11.61
N ALA A 197 -5.24 5.33 12.74
CA ALA A 197 -6.30 4.62 13.45
C ALA A 197 -7.41 5.56 13.91
N ALA A 198 -7.05 6.73 14.48
CA ALA A 198 -8.01 7.74 14.91
C ALA A 198 -8.81 8.33 13.74
N LYS A 199 -8.18 8.50 12.57
CA LYS A 199 -8.83 8.89 11.30
C LYS A 199 -9.61 7.75 10.65
N LYS A 200 -9.54 6.52 11.18
CA LYS A 200 -10.14 5.31 10.62
C LYS A 200 -9.64 5.00 9.21
N VAL A 201 -8.35 5.21 8.96
CA VAL A 201 -7.66 4.94 7.68
C VAL A 201 -6.83 3.65 7.83
N PRO A 202 -7.18 2.56 7.13
CA PRO A 202 -6.38 1.34 7.15
C PRO A 202 -4.99 1.56 6.55
N VAL A 203 -3.96 1.13 7.27
CA VAL A 203 -2.59 1.02 6.76
C VAL A 203 -2.31 -0.46 6.51
N VAL A 204 -2.04 -0.81 5.26
CA VAL A 204 -1.73 -2.17 4.80
C VAL A 204 -0.26 -2.22 4.44
N ALA A 205 0.49 -3.16 5.02
CA ALA A 205 1.92 -3.29 4.76
C ALA A 205 2.35 -4.74 4.56
N GLY A 206 3.33 -4.94 3.66
CA GLY A 206 3.93 -6.24 3.44
C GLY A 206 4.82 -6.66 4.60
N ASN A 207 4.69 -7.90 5.04
CA ASN A 207 5.64 -8.50 5.97
C ASN A 207 7.00 -8.73 5.30
N PRO A 208 8.10 -8.95 6.04
CA PRO A 208 9.39 -9.30 5.46
C PRO A 208 9.28 -10.55 4.57
N ASN A 209 9.92 -10.53 3.40
CA ASN A 209 10.02 -11.68 2.49
C ASN A 209 10.94 -12.78 3.05
N ASP A 210 11.81 -12.41 3.97
CA ASP A 210 12.69 -13.30 4.71
C ASP A 210 12.87 -12.78 6.15
N THR A 211 12.19 -13.41 7.10
CA THR A 211 12.23 -13.04 8.52
C THR A 211 13.62 -13.08 9.16
N PHE A 212 14.61 -13.70 8.50
CA PHE A 212 15.98 -13.79 9.00
C PHE A 212 16.89 -12.69 8.45
N LYS A 213 16.43 -11.89 7.48
CA LYS A 213 17.26 -10.91 6.77
C LYS A 213 16.67 -9.51 6.72
N GLU A 214 15.36 -9.40 6.89
CA GLU A 214 14.63 -8.15 6.73
C GLU A 214 14.00 -7.69 8.05
N GLY A 215 13.75 -6.38 8.15
CA GLY A 215 13.01 -5.81 9.27
C GLY A 215 11.51 -6.07 9.16
N ALA A 216 10.80 -5.92 10.28
CA ALA A 216 9.37 -6.22 10.37
C ALA A 216 8.46 -4.99 10.20
N PHE A 217 9.00 -3.78 10.10
CA PHE A 217 8.21 -2.55 10.16
C PHE A 217 7.91 -1.98 8.77
N PRO A 218 6.71 -1.38 8.56
CA PRO A 218 5.67 -1.13 9.56
C PRO A 218 4.69 -2.31 9.80
N ALA A 219 4.76 -3.40 9.03
CA ALA A 219 3.76 -4.48 9.09
C ALA A 219 3.58 -5.14 10.48
N GLY A 220 4.65 -5.25 11.26
CA GLY A 220 4.64 -5.77 12.62
C GLY A 220 4.14 -4.80 13.70
N LEU A 221 3.78 -3.55 13.34
CA LEU A 221 3.27 -2.58 14.31
C LEU A 221 1.76 -2.73 14.50
N ASN A 222 1.29 -2.45 15.71
CA ASN A 222 -0.12 -2.32 16.04
C ASN A 222 -0.85 -1.40 15.05
N SER A 223 -2.14 -1.67 14.83
CA SER A 223 -3.01 -1.01 13.85
C SER A 223 -2.67 -1.25 12.37
N VAL A 224 -1.57 -1.92 12.03
CA VAL A 224 -1.19 -2.19 10.64
C VAL A 224 -1.71 -3.56 10.20
N VAL A 225 -2.37 -3.62 9.04
CA VAL A 225 -2.72 -4.89 8.37
C VAL A 225 -1.45 -5.46 7.76
N GLY A 226 -0.86 -6.45 8.41
CA GLY A 226 0.39 -7.10 7.98
C GLY A 226 0.09 -8.25 7.01
N VAL A 227 0.64 -8.18 5.80
CA VAL A 227 0.31 -9.11 4.71
C VAL A 227 1.48 -10.03 4.38
N SER A 228 1.24 -11.33 4.45
CA SER A 228 2.18 -12.37 4.00
C SER A 228 1.76 -12.93 2.62
N ALA A 229 2.71 -13.48 1.86
CA ALA A 229 2.47 -13.99 0.52
C ALA A 229 2.15 -15.50 0.53
N VAL A 230 1.22 -15.93 -0.32
CA VAL A 230 0.99 -17.34 -0.65
C VAL A 230 0.97 -17.57 -2.16
N GLY A 231 1.27 -18.81 -2.56
CA GLY A 231 1.12 -19.27 -3.93
C GLY A 231 -0.29 -19.76 -4.26
N SER A 232 -0.48 -20.18 -5.51
CA SER A 232 -1.74 -20.74 -5.99
C SER A 232 -2.11 -22.06 -5.31
N ASP A 233 -1.14 -22.75 -4.70
CA ASP A 233 -1.33 -23.90 -3.83
C ASP A 233 -1.57 -23.52 -2.36
N GLN A 234 -1.76 -22.23 -2.09
CA GLN A 234 -1.95 -21.60 -0.78
C GLN A 234 -0.78 -21.76 0.18
N LYS A 235 0.41 -22.14 -0.27
CA LYS A 235 1.58 -22.25 0.61
C LYS A 235 2.37 -20.96 0.69
N LEU A 236 2.99 -20.75 1.86
CA LEU A 236 3.98 -19.70 2.08
C LEU A 236 5.24 -19.96 1.22
N PRO A 237 5.91 -18.90 0.72
CA PRO A 237 7.19 -19.05 0.05
C PRO A 237 8.27 -19.56 1.01
N ILE A 238 9.27 -20.23 0.46
CA ILE A 238 10.43 -20.70 1.21
C ILE A 238 11.45 -19.57 1.36
N GLY A 239 11.77 -19.18 2.60
CA GLY A 239 12.79 -18.19 2.93
C GLY A 239 14.22 -18.76 2.81
N ALA A 240 15.25 -17.96 3.09
CA ALA A 240 16.63 -18.35 2.81
C ALA A 240 17.15 -19.56 3.61
N LEU A 241 16.53 -19.91 4.73
CA LEU A 241 16.89 -21.09 5.51
C LEU A 241 16.24 -22.39 5.00
N GLY A 242 15.52 -22.35 3.87
CA GLY A 242 14.85 -23.54 3.31
C GLY A 242 13.58 -23.94 4.05
N VAL A 243 13.03 -23.03 4.87
CA VAL A 243 11.78 -23.18 5.61
C VAL A 243 10.76 -22.15 5.11
N GLU A 244 9.48 -22.41 5.35
CA GLU A 244 8.42 -21.43 5.05
C GLU A 244 8.68 -20.10 5.77
N ASN A 245 8.46 -18.99 5.07
CA ASN A 245 8.59 -17.65 5.62
C ASN A 245 7.40 -17.32 6.53
N GLN A 246 7.41 -17.90 7.73
CA GLN A 246 6.36 -17.71 8.73
C GLN A 246 6.64 -16.46 9.56
N VAL A 247 5.69 -15.52 9.55
CA VAL A 247 5.72 -14.27 10.31
C VAL A 247 4.62 -14.34 11.37
N THR A 248 5.00 -14.32 12.65
CA THR A 248 4.10 -14.53 13.81
C THR A 248 2.94 -13.53 13.87
N ASP A 249 3.17 -12.28 13.50
CA ASP A 249 2.17 -11.19 13.58
C ASP A 249 1.48 -10.89 12.23
N THR A 250 1.40 -11.91 11.36
CA THR A 250 0.65 -11.83 10.10
C THR A 250 -0.82 -11.55 10.39
N THR A 251 -1.41 -10.56 9.72
CA THR A 251 -2.86 -10.34 9.76
C THR A 251 -3.56 -11.29 8.80
N VAL A 252 -3.18 -11.29 7.52
CA VAL A 252 -3.74 -12.19 6.50
C VAL A 252 -2.65 -12.58 5.50
N VAL A 253 -2.88 -13.67 4.78
CA VAL A 253 -2.08 -14.01 3.59
C VAL A 253 -2.85 -13.68 2.31
N ALA A 254 -2.13 -13.31 1.26
CA ALA A 254 -2.70 -13.04 -0.07
C ALA A 254 -1.77 -13.53 -1.20
N PRO A 255 -2.27 -13.67 -2.44
CA PRO A 255 -1.45 -14.04 -3.59
C PRO A 255 -0.20 -13.18 -3.72
N GLY A 256 0.97 -13.80 -3.72
CA GLY A 256 2.24 -13.09 -3.84
C GLY A 256 3.39 -13.94 -4.34
N VAL A 257 3.12 -15.18 -4.79
CA VAL A 257 4.14 -16.08 -5.33
C VAL A 257 3.92 -16.27 -6.83
N ASP A 258 5.02 -16.15 -7.56
CA ASP A 258 5.09 -16.40 -9.00
C ASP A 258 4.11 -15.53 -9.81
N LEU A 259 4.08 -14.23 -9.50
CA LEU A 259 3.22 -13.25 -10.16
C LEU A 259 3.96 -12.49 -11.24
N ALA A 260 3.26 -12.12 -12.31
CA ALA A 260 3.81 -11.28 -13.37
C ALA A 260 4.16 -9.87 -12.86
N THR A 261 5.28 -9.33 -13.34
CA THR A 261 5.77 -8.00 -12.98
C THR A 261 6.01 -7.14 -14.20
N ILE A 262 5.88 -5.82 -14.04
CA ILE A 262 6.35 -4.85 -15.02
C ILE A 262 7.88 -4.79 -14.89
N GLY A 263 8.59 -5.25 -15.91
CA GLY A 263 10.03 -5.43 -15.87
C GLY A 263 10.45 -6.76 -15.22
N ASP A 264 11.74 -7.11 -15.40
CA ASP A 264 12.34 -8.37 -14.95
C ASP A 264 13.12 -8.24 -13.62
N GLY A 265 13.07 -7.08 -12.99
CA GLY A 265 13.77 -6.78 -11.73
C GLY A 265 15.26 -6.52 -11.89
N ALA A 266 15.81 -6.50 -13.12
CA ALA A 266 17.19 -6.09 -13.34
C ALA A 266 17.38 -4.60 -13.03
N ASP A 267 18.60 -4.20 -12.64
CA ASP A 267 18.93 -2.82 -12.29
C ASP A 267 20.19 -2.30 -13.02
N PRO A 268 20.05 -1.40 -14.01
CA PRO A 268 18.79 -1.03 -14.67
C PRO A 268 18.27 -2.18 -15.55
N GLY A 269 16.94 -2.29 -15.64
CA GLY A 269 16.22 -3.24 -16.48
C GLY A 269 15.62 -2.58 -17.73
N SER A 270 14.42 -3.06 -18.13
CA SER A 270 13.71 -2.57 -19.32
C SER A 270 12.20 -2.52 -19.10
N TRP A 271 11.54 -1.46 -19.57
CA TRP A 271 10.07 -1.36 -19.61
C TRP A 271 9.43 -2.22 -20.72
N GLY A 272 10.25 -2.79 -21.60
CA GLY A 272 9.80 -3.63 -22.72
C GLY A 272 9.70 -5.12 -22.40
N VAL A 273 9.91 -5.52 -21.15
CA VAL A 273 9.87 -6.93 -20.71
C VAL A 273 8.96 -7.10 -19.50
N SER A 274 8.36 -8.28 -19.38
CA SER A 274 7.69 -8.73 -18.16
C SER A 274 8.56 -9.75 -17.43
N GLY A 275 8.51 -9.73 -16.11
CA GLY A 275 9.16 -10.69 -15.23
C GLY A 275 8.17 -11.59 -14.51
N ARG A 276 8.70 -12.42 -13.61
CA ARG A 276 7.94 -13.11 -12.56
C ARG A 276 8.65 -12.91 -11.24
N ALA A 277 7.90 -12.60 -10.19
CA ALA A 277 8.45 -12.36 -8.87
C ALA A 277 7.62 -13.02 -7.77
N THR A 278 8.23 -13.14 -6.60
CA THR A 278 7.60 -13.60 -5.38
C THR A 278 7.91 -12.61 -4.27
N GLY A 279 6.88 -12.14 -3.58
CA GLY A 279 7.04 -11.26 -2.44
C GLY A 279 5.71 -10.82 -1.82
N THR A 280 5.76 -10.51 -0.53
CA THR A 280 4.68 -9.88 0.24
C THR A 280 4.31 -8.51 -0.31
N SER A 281 5.26 -7.82 -0.95
CA SER A 281 5.03 -6.56 -1.65
C SER A 281 4.02 -6.68 -2.78
N LEU A 282 3.89 -7.85 -3.41
CA LEU A 282 2.87 -8.12 -4.43
C LEU A 282 1.52 -8.49 -3.82
N ALA A 283 1.53 -9.11 -2.64
CA ALA A 283 0.32 -9.46 -1.90
C ALA A 283 -0.37 -8.23 -1.26
N THR A 284 0.42 -7.27 -0.82
CA THR A 284 0.00 -6.02 -0.15
C THR A 284 -1.03 -5.19 -0.95
N PRO A 285 -0.77 -4.81 -2.21
CA PRO A 285 -1.73 -4.03 -3.00
C PRO A 285 -3.05 -4.77 -3.23
N LEU A 286 -3.05 -6.11 -3.26
CA LEU A 286 -4.27 -6.87 -3.41
C LEU A 286 -5.16 -6.76 -2.17
N VAL A 287 -4.60 -6.80 -0.96
CA VAL A 287 -5.36 -6.60 0.29
C VAL A 287 -5.87 -5.17 0.39
N ALA A 288 -5.06 -4.17 0.04
CA ALA A 288 -5.52 -2.78 -0.05
C ALA A 288 -6.68 -2.62 -1.05
N GLY A 289 -6.60 -3.32 -2.19
CA GLY A 289 -7.67 -3.37 -3.19
C GLY A 289 -8.97 -4.02 -2.70
N ILE A 290 -8.87 -5.09 -1.90
CA ILE A 290 -10.05 -5.70 -1.25
C ILE A 290 -10.75 -4.69 -0.34
N LEU A 291 -9.98 -3.99 0.49
CA LEU A 291 -10.52 -2.95 1.38
C LEU A 291 -11.14 -1.79 0.57
N ALA A 292 -10.53 -1.41 -0.56
CA ALA A 292 -11.06 -0.35 -1.42
C ALA A 292 -12.38 -0.74 -2.09
N ALA A 293 -12.48 -1.96 -2.62
CA ALA A 293 -13.74 -2.47 -3.16
C ALA A 293 -14.83 -2.52 -2.07
N ALA A 294 -14.47 -2.91 -0.84
CA ALA A 294 -15.39 -2.92 0.29
C ALA A 294 -15.81 -1.51 0.73
N LYS A 295 -14.89 -0.54 0.76
CA LYS A 295 -15.20 0.87 1.04
C LYS A 295 -16.14 1.46 0.00
N GLN A 296 -15.96 1.15 -1.28
CA GLN A 296 -16.88 1.60 -2.32
C GLN A 296 -18.29 1.00 -2.13
N LYS A 297 -18.36 -0.30 -1.82
CA LYS A 297 -19.64 -1.00 -1.62
C LYS A 297 -20.37 -0.54 -0.36
N TYR A 298 -19.62 -0.27 0.71
CA TYR A 298 -20.12 0.12 2.02
C TYR A 298 -19.50 1.47 2.44
N PRO A 299 -19.93 2.60 1.84
CA PRO A 299 -19.29 3.90 2.05
C PRO A 299 -19.39 4.40 3.51
N ASP A 300 -20.41 3.96 4.25
CA ASP A 300 -20.64 4.33 5.65
C ASP A 300 -19.75 3.55 6.64
N ALA A 301 -19.07 2.49 6.20
CA ALA A 301 -18.16 1.72 7.05
C ALA A 301 -16.87 2.52 7.34
N THR A 302 -16.41 2.44 8.59
CA THR A 302 -15.10 2.97 9.00
C THR A 302 -13.98 2.02 8.56
N GLY A 303 -12.74 2.50 8.54
CA GLY A 303 -11.58 1.64 8.28
C GLY A 303 -11.47 0.46 9.26
N ASP A 304 -11.76 0.67 10.54
CA ASP A 304 -11.75 -0.41 11.52
C ASP A 304 -12.80 -1.49 11.19
N GLN A 305 -14.02 -1.08 10.81
CA GLN A 305 -15.06 -2.02 10.36
C GLN A 305 -14.67 -2.76 9.08
N LEU A 306 -13.97 -2.11 8.15
CA LEU A 306 -13.44 -2.77 6.95
C LEU A 306 -12.37 -3.81 7.30
N ILE A 307 -11.47 -3.50 8.24
CA ILE A 307 -10.47 -4.46 8.74
C ILE A 307 -11.17 -5.63 9.45
N GLN A 308 -12.18 -5.36 10.27
CA GLN A 308 -12.99 -6.41 10.89
C GLN A 308 -13.64 -7.32 9.83
N SER A 309 -14.23 -6.74 8.79
CA SER A 309 -14.79 -7.53 7.68
C SER A 309 -13.71 -8.37 6.98
N LEU A 310 -12.51 -7.84 6.75
CA LEU A 310 -11.41 -8.59 6.15
C LEU A 310 -11.03 -9.82 6.98
N ILE A 311 -10.85 -9.67 8.30
CA ILE A 311 -10.39 -10.77 9.18
C ILE A 311 -11.47 -11.80 9.50
N HIS A 312 -12.74 -11.38 9.53
CA HIS A 312 -13.88 -12.26 9.76
C HIS A 312 -14.28 -13.07 8.53
N ASN A 313 -13.90 -12.61 7.33
CA ASN A 313 -14.34 -13.18 6.06
C ASN A 313 -13.15 -13.64 5.21
N THR A 314 -12.20 -14.34 5.83
CA THR A 314 -11.11 -15.02 5.11
C THR A 314 -11.63 -16.32 4.47
N GLY A 315 -10.87 -16.88 3.53
CA GLY A 315 -11.25 -18.10 2.83
C GLY A 315 -12.57 -18.00 2.03
N PRO A 316 -13.08 -19.15 1.54
CA PRO A 316 -14.26 -19.19 0.67
C PRO A 316 -15.60 -19.36 1.40
N GLU A 317 -15.61 -19.76 2.67
CA GLU A 317 -16.82 -20.16 3.42
C GLU A 317 -16.93 -19.42 4.75
N ASP A 318 -18.14 -19.24 5.25
CA ASP A 318 -18.39 -18.66 6.58
C ASP A 318 -17.70 -19.48 7.67
N HIS A 319 -17.01 -18.80 8.60
CA HIS A 319 -16.39 -19.42 9.77
C HIS A 319 -16.38 -18.47 10.98
N GLU A 320 -16.15 -19.02 12.16
CA GLU A 320 -15.87 -18.22 13.36
C GLU A 320 -14.51 -17.51 13.23
N LEU A 321 -14.36 -16.34 13.85
CA LEU A 321 -13.08 -15.63 13.85
C LEU A 321 -12.00 -16.49 14.49
N GLN A 322 -10.90 -16.72 13.76
CA GLN A 322 -9.78 -17.53 14.19
C GLN A 322 -8.48 -16.82 13.83
N TYR A 323 -7.48 -16.93 14.70
CA TYR A 323 -6.14 -16.37 14.50
C TYR A 323 -5.10 -17.43 14.85
N SER A 324 -4.05 -17.52 14.04
CA SER A 324 -2.90 -18.40 14.27
C SER A 324 -1.59 -17.61 14.20
N ASP A 325 -0.83 -17.63 15.30
CA ASP A 325 0.51 -17.05 15.42
C ASP A 325 1.63 -18.05 15.09
N THR A 326 1.28 -19.31 14.78
CA THR A 326 2.25 -20.41 14.63
C THR A 326 2.41 -20.94 13.21
N ASP A 327 1.42 -20.76 12.33
CA ASP A 327 1.48 -21.26 10.95
C ASP A 327 1.85 -20.17 9.92
N GLY A 328 1.86 -18.90 10.33
CA GLY A 328 2.15 -17.76 9.45
C GLY A 328 0.96 -17.24 8.64
N TYR A 329 -0.27 -17.72 8.87
CA TYR A 329 -1.47 -17.31 8.12
C TYR A 329 -2.30 -16.24 8.83
N GLY A 330 -2.08 -16.01 10.13
CA GLY A 330 -2.85 -15.02 10.89
C GLY A 330 -4.33 -15.40 10.95
N TYR A 331 -5.18 -14.51 10.42
CA TYR A 331 -6.63 -14.74 10.28
C TYR A 331 -6.98 -15.59 9.04
N GLY A 332 -6.03 -15.91 8.17
CA GLY A 332 -6.21 -16.78 7.00
C GLY A 332 -6.00 -16.09 5.66
N VAL A 333 -6.44 -16.76 4.59
CA VAL A 333 -6.29 -16.29 3.21
C VAL A 333 -7.32 -15.18 2.93
N ALA A 334 -6.85 -13.96 2.65
CA ALA A 334 -7.71 -12.83 2.31
C ALA A 334 -8.61 -13.17 1.10
N SER A 335 -9.88 -12.77 1.17
CA SER A 335 -10.88 -13.12 0.16
C SER A 335 -11.69 -11.90 -0.27
N LEU A 336 -11.62 -11.54 -1.56
CA LEU A 336 -12.34 -10.40 -2.11
C LEU A 336 -13.87 -10.60 -1.98
N ARG A 337 -14.37 -11.73 -2.49
CA ARG A 337 -15.81 -11.99 -2.55
C ARG A 337 -16.43 -12.18 -1.16
N HIS A 338 -15.73 -12.87 -0.26
CA HIS A 338 -16.25 -13.13 1.08
C HIS A 338 -16.30 -11.82 1.90
N THR A 339 -15.23 -11.00 1.85
CA THR A 339 -15.22 -9.65 2.45
C THR A 339 -16.36 -8.76 1.92
N LEU A 340 -16.65 -8.82 0.62
CA LEU A 340 -17.75 -8.04 0.02
C LEU A 340 -19.14 -8.60 0.35
N SER A 341 -19.25 -9.84 0.81
CA SER A 341 -20.55 -10.52 1.03
C SER A 341 -21.25 -10.12 2.32
N LYS A 342 -20.52 -9.55 3.29
CA LYS A 342 -21.04 -9.12 4.59
C LYS A 342 -20.94 -7.61 4.70
N ASP A 343 -21.93 -6.99 5.34
CA ASP A 343 -21.94 -5.56 5.63
C ASP A 343 -20.95 -5.27 6.79
N PRO A 344 -19.86 -4.52 6.58
CA PRO A 344 -18.88 -4.22 7.61
C PRO A 344 -19.45 -3.43 8.79
N THR A 345 -20.55 -2.69 8.60
CA THR A 345 -21.16 -1.86 9.65
C THR A 345 -21.76 -2.68 10.79
N GLN A 346 -21.90 -4.01 10.61
CA GLN A 346 -22.33 -4.92 11.66
C GLN A 346 -21.25 -5.18 12.73
N TYR A 347 -19.97 -4.92 12.41
CA TYR A 347 -18.87 -5.10 13.34
C TYR A 347 -18.69 -3.86 14.23
N GLU A 348 -18.13 -4.06 15.41
CA GLU A 348 -17.76 -2.96 16.29
C GLU A 348 -16.72 -2.06 15.63
N ASP A 349 -16.86 -0.75 15.77
CA ASP A 349 -15.93 0.25 15.26
C ASP A 349 -14.69 0.39 16.17
N VAL A 350 -13.97 -0.72 16.31
CA VAL A 350 -12.75 -0.85 17.10
C VAL A 350 -11.66 -1.52 16.28
N ASN A 351 -10.43 -1.03 16.41
CA ASN A 351 -9.29 -1.59 15.70
C ASN A 351 -8.93 -2.98 16.26
N PRO A 352 -8.97 -4.06 15.44
CA PRO A 352 -8.72 -5.41 15.95
C PRO A 352 -7.23 -5.76 16.07
N LEU A 353 -6.30 -4.87 15.70
CA LEU A 353 -4.89 -5.19 15.48
C LEU A 353 -3.94 -4.54 16.51
N LEU A 354 -4.36 -4.47 17.78
CA LEU A 354 -3.57 -3.86 18.86
C LEU A 354 -2.74 -4.87 19.70
N ASN A 355 -2.57 -6.09 19.20
CA ASN A 355 -1.97 -7.22 19.92
C ASN A 355 -0.59 -7.67 19.39
N LYS A 356 0.09 -6.88 18.54
CA LYS A 356 1.40 -7.24 17.94
C LYS A 356 2.61 -6.90 18.81
N GLY A 357 2.39 -6.33 20.00
CA GLY A 357 3.44 -6.11 21.01
C GLY A 357 4.34 -4.89 20.78
N ALA A 358 4.24 -4.20 19.63
CA ALA A 358 4.89 -2.93 19.32
C ALA A 358 3.93 -2.02 18.53
N GLY A 359 4.16 -0.71 18.53
CA GLY A 359 3.29 0.26 17.87
C GLY A 359 2.32 0.98 18.83
N PRO A 360 1.34 1.73 18.30
CA PRO A 360 0.44 2.52 19.11
C PRO A 360 -0.41 1.67 20.05
N THR A 361 -0.67 2.23 21.23
CA THR A 361 -1.64 1.70 22.19
C THR A 361 -3.01 2.32 21.96
N GLN A 362 -4.06 1.74 22.57
CA GLN A 362 -5.39 2.37 22.54
C GLN A 362 -5.36 3.80 23.12
N ALA A 363 -4.52 4.05 24.14
CA ALA A 363 -4.41 5.39 24.72
C ALA A 363 -3.82 6.41 23.74
N ASP A 364 -2.84 6.02 22.93
CA ASP A 364 -2.27 6.89 21.89
C ASP A 364 -3.31 7.21 20.81
N ILE A 365 -4.13 6.22 20.43
CA ILE A 365 -5.23 6.40 19.46
C ILE A 365 -6.30 7.35 20.02
N ASP A 366 -6.69 7.17 21.29
CA ASP A 366 -7.66 8.03 21.96
C ASP A 366 -7.16 9.47 22.07
N GLU A 367 -5.87 9.66 22.36
CA GLU A 367 -5.23 10.97 22.40
C GLU A 367 -5.21 11.64 21.02
N ALA A 368 -4.85 10.89 19.97
CA ALA A 368 -4.90 11.37 18.59
C ALA A 368 -6.33 11.75 18.16
N ALA A 369 -7.33 10.94 18.52
CA ALA A 369 -8.75 11.24 18.24
C ALA A 369 -9.23 12.51 18.97
N ALA A 370 -8.81 12.71 20.21
CA ALA A 370 -9.11 13.93 20.97
C ALA A 370 -8.45 15.16 20.35
N ALA A 371 -7.22 15.03 19.84
CA ALA A 371 -6.51 16.11 19.15
C ALA A 371 -7.21 16.51 17.84
N LEU A 372 -7.68 15.52 17.04
CA LEU A 372 -8.43 15.76 15.80
C LEU A 372 -9.80 16.40 16.03
N SER A 373 -10.41 16.14 17.18
CA SER A 373 -11.73 16.70 17.56
C SER A 373 -11.65 18.07 18.22
N SER A 374 -10.45 18.49 18.64
CA SER A 374 -10.24 19.78 19.28
C SER A 374 -10.28 20.90 18.23
N PRO A 375 -11.04 22.00 18.44
CA PRO A 375 -10.94 23.16 17.58
C PRO A 375 -9.47 23.60 17.52
N ALA A 376 -8.94 23.84 16.31
CA ALA A 376 -7.64 24.49 16.17
C ALA A 376 -7.60 25.68 17.14
N PRO A 377 -6.53 25.87 17.94
CA PRO A 377 -6.46 26.98 18.85
C PRO A 377 -6.83 28.23 18.08
N SER A 378 -7.95 28.88 18.44
CA SER A 378 -8.18 30.23 17.98
C SER A 378 -6.92 30.98 18.35
N GLU A 379 -6.25 31.63 17.39
CA GLU A 379 -5.28 32.66 17.71
C GLU A 379 -6.04 33.73 18.51
N GLN A 380 -6.17 33.51 19.83
CA GLN A 380 -6.57 34.53 20.76
C GLN A 380 -5.42 35.51 20.74
N PRO A 381 -5.65 36.76 20.34
CA PRO A 381 -4.63 37.78 20.49
C PRO A 381 -4.20 37.76 21.95
N ALA A 382 -2.90 37.62 22.19
CA ALA A 382 -2.35 37.59 23.54
C ALA A 382 -2.99 38.71 24.39
N PRO A 383 -3.54 38.40 25.57
CA PRO A 383 -4.13 39.41 26.43
C PRO A 383 -3.00 40.28 26.98
N GLY A 384 -2.77 41.41 26.31
CA GLY A 384 -1.79 42.41 26.75
C GLY A 384 -0.78 42.82 25.68
N GLY A 385 -1.25 43.47 24.62
CA GLY A 385 -0.38 44.15 23.65
C GLY A 385 -0.83 45.57 23.26
N ALA A 386 -1.94 46.07 23.82
CA ALA A 386 -2.52 47.34 23.40
C ALA A 386 -1.80 48.61 23.92
N ASN A 387 -0.70 48.49 24.67
CA ASN A 387 0.01 49.66 25.23
C ASN A 387 1.53 49.73 24.94
N ALA A 388 2.08 48.90 24.06
CA ALA A 388 3.52 48.91 23.76
C ALA A 388 3.91 49.44 22.36
N LEU A 389 2.96 49.71 21.47
CA LEU A 389 3.26 50.16 20.08
C LEU A 389 2.91 51.63 19.78
N MET A 390 2.37 52.38 20.75
CA MET A 390 1.97 53.78 20.51
C MET A 390 3.10 54.82 20.55
N PRO A 391 4.31 54.59 21.11
CA PRO A 391 5.44 55.50 20.90
C PRO A 391 6.25 55.23 19.62
N VAL A 392 6.17 54.02 19.04
CA VAL A 392 7.02 53.63 17.89
C VAL A 392 6.38 54.02 16.55
N LEU A 393 5.05 53.99 16.44
CA LEU A 393 4.34 54.42 15.22
C LEU A 393 4.32 55.96 15.05
N ILE A 394 4.45 56.74 16.13
CA ILE A 394 4.64 58.19 16.05
C ILE A 394 6.08 58.52 15.60
N GLY A 395 7.08 57.75 16.03
CA GLY A 395 8.48 57.95 15.63
C GLY A 395 8.76 57.65 14.14
N VAL A 396 8.20 56.56 13.61
CA VAL A 396 8.38 56.18 12.19
C VAL A 396 7.55 57.07 11.26
N GLY A 397 6.33 57.46 11.67
CA GLY A 397 5.48 58.38 10.91
C GLY A 397 6.06 59.80 10.80
N VAL A 398 6.64 60.34 11.88
CA VAL A 398 7.33 61.64 11.85
C VAL A 398 8.62 61.59 11.04
N GLY A 399 9.37 60.48 11.11
CA GLY A 399 10.59 60.30 10.32
C GLY A 399 10.35 60.29 8.80
N ILE A 400 9.30 59.59 8.35
CA ILE A 400 8.92 59.53 6.92
C ILE A 400 8.36 60.89 6.45
N ALA A 401 7.55 61.58 7.26
CA ALA A 401 7.04 62.90 6.92
C ALA A 401 8.16 63.95 6.80
N VAL A 402 9.17 63.93 7.67
CA VAL A 402 10.34 64.84 7.59
C VAL A 402 11.16 64.58 6.33
N LEU A 403 11.36 63.32 5.94
CA LEU A 403 12.08 62.97 4.71
C LEU A 403 11.32 63.39 3.44
N ILE A 404 9.99 63.26 3.42
CA ILE A 404 9.17 63.73 2.30
C ILE A 404 9.21 65.26 2.21
N ILE A 405 9.09 65.97 3.34
CA ILE A 405 9.17 67.44 3.35
C ILE A 405 10.56 67.93 2.91
N ALA A 406 11.64 67.29 3.37
CA ALA A 406 13.00 67.60 2.93
C ALA A 406 13.19 67.35 1.42
N GLY A 407 12.66 66.24 0.89
CA GLY A 407 12.68 65.94 -0.55
C GLY A 407 11.91 66.96 -1.39
N VAL A 408 10.74 67.41 -0.92
CA VAL A 408 9.95 68.46 -1.59
C VAL A 408 10.67 69.81 -1.56
N ILE A 409 11.30 70.20 -0.44
CA ILE A 409 12.07 71.44 -0.34
C ILE A 409 13.27 71.43 -1.29
N VAL A 410 14.04 70.34 -1.34
CA VAL A 410 15.18 70.20 -2.25
C VAL A 410 14.73 70.30 -3.71
N THR A 411 13.62 69.63 -4.06
CA THR A 411 13.06 69.69 -5.42
C THR A 411 12.60 71.10 -5.79
N VAL A 412 11.90 71.81 -4.89
CA VAL A 412 11.48 73.20 -5.12
C VAL A 412 12.67 74.15 -5.25
N VAL A 413 13.74 73.96 -4.47
CA VAL A 413 14.97 74.77 -4.58
C VAL A 413 15.69 74.49 -5.90
N LEU A 414 15.79 73.23 -6.34
CA LEU A 414 16.41 72.87 -7.62
C LEU A 414 15.60 73.38 -8.82
N VAL A 415 14.27 73.27 -8.79
CA VAL A 415 13.38 73.81 -9.85
C VAL A 415 13.42 75.35 -9.88
N ARG A 416 13.45 76.03 -8.72
CA ARG A 416 13.62 77.49 -8.67
C ARG A 416 15.01 77.96 -9.10
N ARG A 417 16.06 77.18 -8.87
CA ARG A 417 17.40 77.46 -9.42
C ARG A 417 17.42 77.31 -10.94
N SER A 418 16.89 76.21 -11.47
CA SER A 418 16.76 75.93 -12.91
C SER A 418 15.98 77.03 -13.66
N ASN A 419 14.85 77.49 -13.10
CA ASN A 419 14.03 78.55 -13.70
C ASN A 419 14.65 79.96 -13.59
N ARG A 420 15.59 80.18 -12.64
CA ARG A 420 16.38 81.42 -12.59
C ARG A 420 17.55 81.42 -13.60
N THR A 421 18.09 80.26 -13.95
CA THR A 421 19.11 80.14 -15.00
C THR A 421 18.50 80.27 -16.40
N GLN A 422 17.26 79.80 -16.63
CA GLN A 422 16.59 79.99 -17.93
C GLN A 422 16.07 81.42 -18.17
N ARG A 423 15.70 82.18 -17.11
CA ARG A 423 15.32 83.61 -17.25
C ARG A 423 16.50 84.58 -17.39
N LYS A 424 17.76 84.11 -17.30
CA LYS A 424 18.97 84.87 -17.65
C LYS A 424 19.53 84.55 -19.05
N GLY A 425 18.87 83.65 -19.79
CA GLY A 425 19.22 83.29 -21.18
C GLY A 425 18.30 83.87 -22.25
N GLN A 426 17.38 84.78 -21.88
CA GLN A 426 16.55 85.55 -22.80
C GLN A 426 16.48 87.01 -22.31
N SER A 427 17.59 87.73 -22.51
CA SER A 427 17.67 89.18 -22.72
C SER A 427 18.96 89.50 -23.44
#